data_AF-A0A537Q0P9-F1
#
_entry.id   AF-A0A537Q0P9-F1
#
_cell.length_a   1.000
_cell.length_b   1.000
_cell.length_c   1.000
_cell.angle_alpha   90.00
_cell.angle_beta   90.00
_cell.angle_gamma   90.00
#
_symmetry.space_group_name_H-M   'P 1'
#
loop_
_entity.id
_entity.type
_entity.pdbx_description
1 polymer ?
#
loop_
_entity_poly.entity_id
_entity_poly.type
_entity_poly.pdbx_seq_one_letter_code
_entity_poly.pdbx_strand_id
1 'polypeptide(L)' 'IAIGDDGKPSLHVHAVLGLSDGSTRGGHLLEGHVYPTLEVTLIEMPAHLRRKKRPDLGIALIDLGASD' A
#
# COMPACT_ATOMS: atom_id res chain seq x y z
N ILE A 1 3.44 -2.12 7.27
CA ILE A 1 2.64 -3.10 6.47
C ILE A 1 1.53 -3.59 7.37
N ALA A 2 0.29 -3.74 6.90
CA ALA A 2 -0.83 -4.22 7.72
C ALA A 2 -1.12 -5.70 7.44
N ILE A 3 -1.82 -6.38 8.34
CA ILE A 3 -2.35 -7.74 8.10
C ILE A 3 -3.81 -7.64 7.64
N GLY A 4 -4.14 -8.31 6.52
CA GLY A 4 -5.49 -8.36 5.98
C GLY A 4 -6.40 -9.40 6.64
N ASP A 5 -7.67 -9.41 6.23
CA ASP A 5 -8.68 -10.38 6.69
C ASP A 5 -8.30 -11.85 6.35
N ASP A 6 -7.41 -12.06 5.39
CA ASP A 6 -6.86 -13.37 5.01
C ASP A 6 -5.62 -13.78 5.82
N GLY A 7 -5.22 -12.96 6.81
CA GLY A 7 -4.05 -13.19 7.65
C GLY A 7 -2.71 -12.91 6.96
N LYS A 8 -2.69 -12.40 5.73
CA LYS A 8 -1.47 -12.12 4.97
C LYS A 8 -1.04 -10.65 5.03
N PRO A 9 0.23 -10.34 4.76
CA PRO A 9 0.69 -8.96 4.59
C PRO A 9 -0.07 -8.24 3.48
N SER A 10 -0.57 -7.06 3.80
CA SER A 10 -1.33 -6.19 2.90
C SER A 10 -0.61 -4.85 2.76
N LEU A 11 -0.02 -4.64 1.59
CA LEU A 11 0.65 -3.39 1.23
C LEU A 11 -0.35 -2.43 0.56
N HIS A 12 -0.24 -1.14 0.85
CA HIS A 12 -0.99 -0.10 0.17
C HIS A 12 0.00 0.92 -0.38
N VAL A 13 0.22 0.90 -1.70
CA VAL A 13 1.22 1.72 -2.36
C VAL A 13 0.54 2.64 -3.37
N HIS A 14 1.03 3.87 -3.41
CA HIS A 14 0.73 4.83 -4.48
C HIS A 14 2.04 5.15 -5.17
N ALA A 15 1.97 5.44 -6.46
CA ALA A 15 3.14 5.78 -7.26
C ALA A 15 2.84 7.00 -8.12
N VAL A 16 3.90 7.72 -8.45
CA VAL A 16 3.93 8.71 -9.53
C VAL A 16 5.05 8.29 -10.48
N LEU A 17 4.72 8.12 -11.76
CA LEU A 17 5.62 7.66 -12.80
C LEU A 17 5.88 8.79 -13.79
N GLY A 18 7.16 9.04 -14.10
CA GLY A 18 7.55 9.92 -15.21
C GLY A 18 7.55 9.16 -16.54
N LEU A 19 6.95 9.76 -17.56
CA LEU A 19 6.93 9.22 -18.93
C LEU A 19 8.01 9.89 -19.78
N SER A 20 8.31 9.30 -20.94
CA SER A 20 9.39 9.77 -21.84
C SER A 20 9.14 11.17 -22.42
N ASP A 21 7.91 11.64 -22.43
CA ASP A 21 7.51 12.99 -22.84
C ASP A 21 7.61 14.03 -21.71
N GLY A 22 8.07 13.62 -20.52
CA GLY A 22 8.17 14.46 -19.34
C GLY A 22 6.85 14.63 -18.57
N SER A 23 5.74 14.04 -19.04
CA SER A 23 4.49 14.02 -18.29
C SER A 23 4.54 13.04 -17.11
N THR A 24 3.61 13.18 -16.18
CA THR A 24 3.48 12.29 -15.03
C THR A 24 2.13 11.58 -15.01
N ARG A 25 2.12 10.35 -14.52
CA ARG A 25 0.89 9.64 -14.15
C ARG A 25 0.99 9.16 -12.72
N GLY A 26 -0.09 9.30 -11.96
CA GLY A 26 -0.12 8.92 -10.55
C GLY A 26 -1.37 8.12 -10.19
N GLY A 27 -1.28 7.36 -9.10
CA GLY A 27 -2.41 6.63 -8.55
C GLY A 27 -2.01 5.45 -7.67
N HIS A 28 -2.97 4.54 -7.47
CA HIS A 28 -2.75 3.29 -6.76
C HIS A 28 -1.85 2.35 -7.57
N LEU A 29 -0.78 1.86 -6.96
CA LEU A 29 0.11 0.90 -7.60
C LEU A 29 -0.41 -0.52 -7.36
N LEU A 30 -0.85 -1.17 -8.44
CA LEU A 30 -1.26 -2.58 -8.43
C LEU A 30 -0.05 -3.50 -8.55
N GLU A 31 0.80 -3.22 -9.54
CA GLU A 31 2.02 -3.95 -9.84
C GLU A 31 3.03 -3.06 -10.56
N GLY A 32 4.30 -3.44 -10.53
CA GLY A 32 5.37 -2.75 -11.24
C GLY A 32 6.63 -3.60 -11.30
N HIS A 33 7.40 -3.44 -12.37
CA HIS A 33 8.69 -4.12 -12.57
C HIS A 33 9.82 -3.13 -12.32
N VAL A 34 10.78 -3.52 -11.48
CA VAL A 34 11.94 -2.70 -11.16
C VAL A 34 12.97 -2.78 -12.28
N TYR A 35 13.38 -1.62 -12.79
CA TYR A 35 14.54 -1.51 -13.68
C TYR A 35 15.06 -0.06 -13.71
N PRO A 36 16.37 0.20 -13.51
CA PRO A 36 17.41 -0.74 -13.07
C PRO A 36 17.41 -1.00 -11.55
N THR A 37 16.93 -0.06 -10.74
CA THR A 37 17.00 -0.13 -9.27
C THR A 37 15.69 0.31 -8.62
N LEU A 38 15.45 -0.15 -7.40
CA LEU A 38 14.42 0.33 -6.49
C LEU A 38 15.07 0.56 -5.13
N GLU A 39 15.05 1.81 -4.68
CA GLU A 39 15.49 2.18 -3.34
C GLU A 39 14.26 2.36 -2.45
N VAL A 40 14.26 1.72 -1.28
CA VAL A 40 13.14 1.74 -0.34
C VAL A 40 13.64 2.10 1.06
N THR A 41 13.00 3.08 1.68
CA THR A 41 13.13 3.33 3.12
C THR A 41 11.95 2.72 3.85
N LEU A 42 12.23 1.84 4.81
CA LEU A 42 11.23 1.20 5.66
C LEU A 42 11.30 1.81 7.05
N ILE A 43 10.16 2.30 7.54
CA ILE A 43 10.00 2.76 8.91
C ILE A 43 9.01 1.81 9.58
N GLU A 44 9.45 1.15 10.65
CA GLU A 44 8.57 0.34 11.47
C GLU A 44 7.65 1.24 12.30
N MET A 45 6.36 0.91 12.31
CA MET A 45 5.39 1.60 13.15
C MET A 45 5.40 0.98 14.54
N PRO A 46 5.15 1.78 15.61
CA PRO A 46 5.04 1.24 16.97
C PRO A 46 3.93 0.20 17.13
N ALA A 47 2.98 0.20 16.18
CA ALA A 47 1.76 -0.58 16.23
C ALA A 47 1.67 -1.62 15.12
N HIS A 48 1.10 -2.79 15.45
CA HIS A 48 0.78 -3.82 14.46
C HIS A 48 -0.56 -3.52 13.82
N LEU A 49 -0.56 -3.10 12.56
CA LEU A 49 -1.76 -2.63 11.89
C LEU A 49 -2.59 -3.79 11.30
N ARG A 50 -3.92 -3.74 11.49
CA ARG A 50 -4.90 -4.59 10.81
C ARG A 50 -5.66 -3.82 9.74
N ARG A 51 -5.94 -4.46 8.61
CA ARG A 51 -6.88 -3.95 7.61
C ARG A 51 -8.12 -4.83 7.55
N LYS A 52 -9.29 -4.19 7.56
CA LYS A 52 -10.58 -4.84 7.49
C LYS A 52 -11.38 -4.34 6.29
N LYS A 53 -11.94 -5.26 5.51
CA LYS A 53 -12.84 -4.91 4.40
C LYS A 53 -14.09 -4.22 4.96
N ARG A 54 -14.44 -3.08 4.36
CA ARG A 54 -15.67 -2.33 4.61
C ARG A 54 -16.66 -2.61 3.48
N PRO A 55 -17.69 -3.45 3.67
CA PRO A 55 -18.61 -3.84 2.59
C PRO A 55 -19.35 -2.65 1.98
N ASP A 56 -19.67 -1.66 2.81
CA ASP A 56 -20.31 -0.39 2.44
C ASP A 56 -19.46 0.47 1.51
N LEU A 57 -18.13 0.35 1.59
CA LEU A 57 -17.18 1.16 0.81
C LEU A 57 -16.49 0.37 -0.30
N GLY A 58 -16.61 -0.97 -0.30
CA GLY A 58 -15.92 -1.83 -1.27
C GLY A 58 -14.39 -1.80 -1.14
N ILE A 59 -13.81 -1.29 -0.05
CA ILE A 59 -12.36 -1.16 0.18
C ILE A 59 -11.96 -1.62 1.58
N ALA A 60 -10.69 -1.98 1.77
CA ALA A 60 -10.16 -2.34 3.09
C ALA A 60 -9.45 -1.14 3.71
N LEU A 61 -9.85 -0.77 4.93
CA LEU A 61 -9.30 0.34 5.69
C LEU A 61 -8.53 -0.18 6.92
N ILE A 62 -7.66 0.65 7.49
CA ILE A 62 -7.02 0.33 8.77
C ILE A 62 -8.11 0.30 9.85
N ASP A 63 -8.13 -0.78 10.63
CA ASP A 63 -9.00 -0.92 11.79
C ASP A 63 -8.21 -0.55 13.05
N LEU A 64 -8.47 0.65 13.58
CA LEU A 64 -7.76 1.17 14.75
C LEU A 64 -8.09 0.39 16.03
N GLY A 65 -9.24 -0.29 16.11
CA GLY A 65 -9.62 -1.07 17.28
C GLY A 65 -9.04 -2.49 17.31
N ALA A 66 -8.59 -2.98 16.14
CA ALA A 66 -7.94 -4.28 16.00
C ALA A 66 -6.41 -4.16 15.81
N SER A 67 -5.88 -2.93 15.80
CA SER A 67 -4.45 -2.64 15.74
C SER A 67 -3.95 -2.33 17.14
N ASP A 68 -2.76 -2.82 17.48
CA ASP A 68 -2.19 -2.76 18.83
C ASP A 68 -1.13 -1.68 18.96
#